data_AF-A0A8T6LJE2-F1
#
_entry.id   AF-A0A8T6LJE2-F1
#
_cell.length_a   1.000
_cell.length_b   1.000
_cell.length_c   1.000
_cell.angle_alpha   90.00
_cell.angle_beta   90.00
_cell.angle_gamma   90.00
#
_symmetry.space_group_name_H-M   'P 1'
#
loop_
_entity.id
_entity.type
_entity.pdbx_description
1 polymer ?
#
loop_
_entity_poly.entity_id
_entity_poly.type
_entity_poly.pdbx_seq_one_letter_code
_entity_poly.pdbx_strand_id
1 'polypeptide(L)'
;VPLGIAGAAAVLVGRAVGREDMVEARRAAGAGTLLGGGFMVVTACVFLGAPGLLARVYTADPGVLAVAVALLPIAGIFQVADGLQAVAAGVLRGAGDTRSPFIFNALGFWVFGIPVSAALAFGADMGARGLWWGLAAGLGAVAILLFIRVRRLLARGVERVVIDDPAASRAARPRRVA
;
A
#
# COMPACT_ATOMS: atom_id res chain seq x y z
N VAL A 1 -10.52 -9.03 -1.06
CA VAL A 1 -10.98 -7.73 -0.48
C VAL A 1 -9.95 -6.60 -0.63
N PRO A 2 -8.70 -6.68 -0.13
CA PRO A 2 -7.77 -5.54 -0.13
C PRO A 2 -7.39 -5.09 -1.55
N LEU A 3 -7.19 -6.04 -2.47
CA LEU A 3 -6.98 -5.73 -3.89
C LEU A 3 -8.17 -5.00 -4.53
N GLY A 4 -9.39 -5.39 -4.18
CA GLY A 4 -10.61 -4.71 -4.64
C GLY A 4 -10.70 -3.28 -4.09
N ILE A 5 -10.39 -3.10 -2.80
CA ILE A 5 -10.32 -1.78 -2.16
C ILE A 5 -9.21 -0.92 -2.79
N ALA A 6 -8.05 -1.51 -3.10
CA ALA A 6 -6.97 -0.82 -3.80
C ALA A 6 -7.37 -0.36 -5.20
N GLY A 7 -8.12 -1.19 -5.94
CA GLY A 7 -8.69 -0.81 -7.24
C GLY A 7 -9.71 0.32 -7.13
N ALA A 8 -10.63 0.23 -6.17
CA ALA A 8 -11.61 1.29 -5.90
C ALA A 8 -10.92 2.60 -5.48
N ALA A 9 -9.92 2.53 -4.59
CA ALA A 9 -9.13 3.68 -4.16
C ALA A 9 -8.39 4.32 -5.34
N ALA A 10 -7.81 3.53 -6.24
CA ALA A 10 -7.17 4.05 -7.45
C ALA A 10 -8.15 4.84 -8.34
N VAL A 11 -9.36 4.31 -8.57
CA VAL A 11 -10.38 4.98 -9.38
C VAL A 11 -10.90 6.26 -8.71
N LEU A 12 -11.23 6.19 -7.41
CA LEU A 12 -11.78 7.34 -6.67
C LEU A 12 -10.75 8.47 -6.54
N VAL A 13 -9.51 8.13 -6.16
CA VAL A 13 -8.42 9.10 -6.07
C VAL A 13 -8.08 9.66 -7.45
N GLY A 14 -8.03 8.83 -8.49
CA GLY A 14 -7.78 9.31 -9.86
C GLY A 14 -8.85 10.27 -10.37
N ARG A 15 -10.13 10.00 -10.06
CA ARG A 15 -11.23 10.93 -10.37
C ARG A 15 -11.11 12.25 -9.61
N ALA A 16 -10.77 12.20 -8.33
CA ALA A 16 -10.61 13.40 -7.50
C ALA A 16 -9.40 14.24 -7.92
N VAL A 17 -8.25 13.60 -8.17
CA VAL A 17 -7.04 14.25 -8.69
C VAL A 17 -7.30 14.85 -10.07
N GLY A 18 -8.01 14.15 -10.95
CA GLY A 18 -8.39 14.67 -12.27
C GLY A 18 -9.40 15.83 -12.22
N ARG A 19 -10.11 16.02 -11.11
CA ARG A 19 -10.98 17.19 -10.83
C ARG A 19 -10.27 18.28 -10.03
N GLU A 20 -8.97 18.12 -9.75
CA GLU A 20 -8.17 18.99 -8.89
C GLU A 20 -8.70 19.12 -7.45
N ASP A 21 -9.57 18.18 -7.01
CA ASP A 21 -10.15 18.17 -5.68
C ASP A 21 -9.31 17.31 -4.73
N MET A 22 -8.31 17.93 -4.12
CA MET A 22 -7.43 17.26 -3.16
C MET A 22 -8.12 16.92 -1.83
N VAL A 23 -9.24 17.57 -1.50
CA VAL A 23 -10.01 17.23 -0.30
C VAL A 23 -10.70 15.89 -0.51
N GLU A 24 -11.35 15.72 -1.66
CA GLU A 24 -11.99 14.45 -2.02
C GLU A 24 -10.95 13.34 -2.22
N ALA A 25 -9.78 13.64 -2.80
CA ALA A 25 -8.70 12.67 -2.92
C ALA A 25 -8.21 12.16 -1.55
N ARG A 26 -8.08 13.05 -0.56
CA ARG A 26 -7.74 12.69 0.83
C ARG A 26 -8.82 11.84 1.49
N ARG A 27 -10.10 12.18 1.29
CA ARG A 27 -11.22 11.41 1.83
C ARG A 27 -11.28 10.00 1.24
N ALA A 28 -11.16 9.89 -0.09
CA ALA A 28 -11.14 8.60 -0.78
C ALA A 28 -9.95 7.73 -0.34
N ALA A 29 -8.74 8.30 -0.25
CA ALA A 29 -7.55 7.59 0.22
C ALA A 29 -7.68 7.15 1.69
N GLY A 30 -8.23 8.01 2.56
CA GLY A 30 -8.49 7.72 3.96
C GLY A 30 -9.52 6.60 4.14
N ALA A 31 -10.65 6.68 3.43
CA ALA A 31 -11.70 5.65 3.45
C ALA A 31 -11.18 4.30 2.94
N GLY A 32 -10.44 4.30 1.83
CA GLY A 32 -9.80 3.09 1.30
C GLY A 32 -8.83 2.47 2.29
N THR A 33 -8.01 3.28 2.96
CA THR A 33 -7.08 2.80 4.00
C THR A 33 -7.82 2.23 5.19
N LEU A 34 -8.85 2.92 5.69
CA LEU A 34 -9.61 2.49 6.86
C LEU A 34 -10.35 1.18 6.60
N LEU A 35 -11.04 1.07 5.46
CA LEU A 35 -11.77 -0.14 5.09
C LEU A 35 -10.82 -1.31 4.79
N GLY A 36 -9.74 -1.04 4.05
CA GLY A 36 -8.74 -2.06 3.70
C GLY A 36 -7.98 -2.54 4.92
N GLY A 37 -7.41 -1.62 5.69
CA GLY A 37 -6.69 -1.91 6.92
C GLY A 37 -7.59 -2.54 7.98
N GLY A 38 -8.80 -2.03 8.18
CA GLY A 38 -9.77 -2.58 9.13
C GLY A 38 -10.13 -4.03 8.81
N PHE A 39 -10.41 -4.34 7.55
CA PHE A 39 -10.69 -5.72 7.13
C PHE A 39 -9.46 -6.63 7.30
N MET A 40 -8.25 -6.14 7.00
CA MET A 40 -7.01 -6.89 7.21
C MET A 40 -6.74 -7.17 8.69
N VAL A 41 -7.03 -6.23 9.58
CA VAL A 41 -6.90 -6.41 11.04
C VAL A 41 -7.90 -7.46 11.54
N VAL A 42 -9.16 -7.40 11.11
CA VAL A 42 -10.17 -8.40 11.47
C VAL A 42 -9.73 -9.80 11.03
N THR A 43 -9.27 -9.93 9.79
CA THR A 43 -8.76 -11.21 9.28
C THR A 43 -7.48 -11.65 9.99
N ALA A 44 -6.61 -10.73 10.40
CA ALA A 44 -5.42 -11.06 11.19
C ALA A 44 -5.79 -11.62 12.56
N CYS A 45 -6.79 -11.04 13.24
CA CYS A 45 -7.31 -11.59 14.50
C CYS A 45 -7.78 -13.04 14.36
N VAL A 46 -8.38 -13.42 13.22
CA VAL A 46 -8.77 -14.81 12.95
C VAL A 46 -7.54 -15.72 12.81
N PHE A 47 -6.51 -15.26 12.11
CA PHE A 47 -5.24 -16.00 11.96
C PHE A 47 -4.54 -16.22 13.30
N LEU A 48 -4.60 -15.23 14.19
CA LEU A 48 -4.00 -15.31 15.54
C LEU A 48 -4.86 -16.13 16.51
N GLY A 49 -6.19 -16.04 16.42
CA GLY A 49 -7.10 -16.68 17.37
C GLY A 49 -7.38 -18.16 17.09
N ALA A 50 -7.28 -18.60 15.83
CA ALA A 50 -7.60 -19.98 15.46
C ALA A 50 -6.61 -20.63 14.46
N PRO A 51 -5.27 -20.52 14.67
CA PRO A 51 -4.30 -21.05 13.70
C PRO A 51 -4.42 -22.56 13.50
N GLY A 52 -4.69 -23.32 14.56
CA GLY A 52 -4.87 -24.78 14.46
C GLY A 52 -6.14 -25.22 13.74
N LEU A 53 -7.21 -24.42 13.78
CA LEU A 53 -8.42 -24.70 13.01
C LEU A 53 -8.17 -24.45 11.52
N LEU A 54 -7.54 -23.32 11.19
CA LEU A 54 -7.19 -22.95 9.83
C LEU A 54 -6.21 -23.96 9.20
N ALA A 55 -5.16 -24.35 9.92
CA ALA A 55 -4.18 -25.29 9.41
C ALA A 55 -4.79 -26.68 9.11
N ARG A 56 -5.74 -27.15 9.93
CA ARG A 56 -6.45 -28.42 9.73
C ARG A 56 -7.35 -28.46 8.49
N VAL A 57 -7.76 -27.31 7.97
CA VAL A 57 -8.51 -27.24 6.70
C VAL A 57 -7.61 -27.61 5.52
N TYR A 58 -6.30 -27.34 5.61
CA TYR A 58 -5.36 -27.56 4.51
C TYR A 58 -4.59 -28.87 4.61
N THR A 59 -4.36 -29.40 5.82
CA THR A 59 -3.59 -30.64 5.99
C THR A 59 -4.04 -31.43 7.21
N ALA A 60 -4.02 -32.75 7.07
CA ALA A 60 -4.23 -33.70 8.16
C ALA A 60 -2.91 -34.25 8.73
N ASP A 61 -1.77 -33.97 8.08
CA ASP A 61 -0.46 -34.44 8.54
C ASP A 61 0.00 -33.67 9.79
N PRO A 62 0.25 -34.35 10.94
CA PRO A 62 0.71 -33.71 12.17
C PRO A 62 2.01 -32.93 12.02
N GLY A 63 2.93 -33.38 11.16
CA GLY A 63 4.22 -32.72 10.94
C GLY A 63 4.06 -31.34 10.30
N VAL A 64 3.25 -31.26 9.24
CA VAL A 64 2.94 -30.00 8.56
C VAL A 64 2.05 -29.11 9.44
N LEU A 65 1.13 -29.70 10.20
CA LEU A 65 0.26 -28.96 11.10
C LEU A 65 1.06 -28.17 12.15
N ALA A 66 2.07 -28.78 12.76
CA ALA A 66 2.92 -28.14 13.76
C ALA A 66 3.65 -26.91 13.18
N VAL A 67 4.15 -27.04 11.94
CA VAL A 67 4.82 -25.92 11.24
C VAL A 67 3.81 -24.83 10.86
N ALA A 68 2.66 -25.19 10.32
CA ALA A 68 1.62 -24.24 9.92
C ALA A 68 1.11 -23.41 11.11
N VAL A 69 0.86 -24.03 12.25
CA VAL A 69 0.42 -23.33 13.48
C VAL A 69 1.45 -22.32 13.94
N ALA A 70 2.75 -22.61 13.77
CA ALA A 70 3.81 -21.68 14.13
C ALA A 70 3.95 -20.50 13.16
N LEU A 71 3.58 -20.67 11.88
CA LEU A 71 3.74 -19.65 10.84
C LEU A 71 2.49 -18.77 10.66
N LEU A 72 1.30 -19.29 10.94
CA LEU A 72 0.03 -18.57 10.76
C LEU A 72 -0.06 -17.23 11.51
N PRO A 73 0.42 -17.10 12.76
CA PRO A 73 0.47 -15.80 13.44
C PRO A 73 1.34 -14.78 12.69
N ILE A 74 2.47 -15.23 12.13
CA ILE A 74 3.38 -14.38 11.33
C ILE A 74 2.68 -13.97 10.04
N ALA A 75 1.98 -14.91 9.38
CA ALA A 75 1.18 -14.63 8.20
C ALA A 75 0.05 -13.61 8.47
N GLY A 76 -0.58 -13.68 9.65
CA GLY A 76 -1.58 -12.70 10.08
C GLY A 76 -1.04 -11.28 10.18
N ILE A 77 0.15 -11.10 10.74
CA ILE A 77 0.82 -9.78 10.79
C ILE A 77 1.24 -9.33 9.39
N PHE A 78 1.83 -10.26 8.62
CA PHE A 78 2.30 -10.03 7.26
C PHE A 78 1.18 -9.51 6.35
N GLN A 79 -0.01 -10.13 6.40
CA GLN A 79 -1.12 -9.73 5.53
C GLN A 79 -1.61 -8.31 5.81
N VAL A 80 -1.50 -7.82 7.05
CA VAL A 80 -1.90 -6.44 7.40
C VAL A 80 -1.00 -5.44 6.69
N ALA A 81 0.32 -5.68 6.73
CA ALA A 81 1.28 -4.88 6.02
C ALA A 81 1.04 -4.93 4.50
N ASP A 82 0.84 -6.12 3.94
CA ASP A 82 0.58 -6.32 2.51
C ASP A 82 -0.71 -5.60 2.04
N GLY A 83 -1.80 -5.74 2.80
CA GLY A 83 -3.07 -5.08 2.47
C GLY A 83 -2.99 -3.56 2.52
N LEU A 84 -2.31 -2.99 3.53
CA LEU A 84 -2.06 -1.55 3.60
C LEU A 84 -1.18 -1.07 2.44
N GLN A 85 -0.16 -1.85 2.10
CA GLN A 85 0.75 -1.56 0.99
C GLN A 85 0.00 -1.57 -0.36
N ALA A 86 -0.89 -2.54 -0.57
CA ALA A 86 -1.72 -2.66 -1.76
C ALA A 86 -2.66 -1.45 -1.92
N VAL A 87 -3.32 -1.02 -0.83
CA VAL A 87 -4.19 0.17 -0.86
C VAL A 87 -3.39 1.44 -1.11
N ALA A 88 -2.26 1.64 -0.42
CA ALA A 88 -1.40 2.80 -0.63
C ALA A 88 -0.86 2.85 -2.07
N ALA A 89 -0.44 1.71 -2.63
CA ALA A 89 -0.05 1.61 -4.03
C ALA A 89 -1.22 1.93 -4.98
N GLY A 90 -2.44 1.47 -4.66
CA GLY A 90 -3.65 1.82 -5.40
C GLY A 90 -3.89 3.34 -5.44
N VAL A 91 -3.81 4.00 -4.29
CA VAL A 91 -3.94 5.46 -4.16
C VAL A 91 -2.89 6.18 -5.00
N LEU A 92 -1.62 5.78 -4.91
CA LEU A 92 -0.52 6.39 -5.69
C LEU A 92 -0.71 6.19 -7.19
N ARG A 93 -1.10 4.99 -7.62
CA ARG A 93 -1.43 4.71 -9.02
C ARG A 93 -2.58 5.58 -9.52
N GLY A 94 -3.62 5.76 -8.71
CA GLY A 94 -4.75 6.64 -9.03
C GLY A 94 -4.31 8.09 -9.27
N ALA A 95 -3.35 8.57 -8.48
CA ALA A 95 -2.78 9.90 -8.64
C ALA A 95 -1.67 10.02 -9.71
N GLY A 96 -1.38 8.95 -10.46
CA GLY A 96 -0.36 8.94 -11.51
C GLY A 96 1.08 8.63 -11.05
N ASP A 97 1.32 8.38 -9.76
CA ASP A 97 2.64 8.00 -9.23
C ASP A 97 2.79 6.46 -9.18
N THR A 98 3.14 5.85 -10.31
CA THR A 98 3.38 4.40 -10.42
C THR A 98 4.84 4.01 -10.13
N ARG A 99 5.77 4.96 -10.30
CA ARG A 99 7.21 4.73 -10.11
C ARG A 99 7.58 4.55 -8.65
N SER A 100 6.99 5.32 -7.74
CA SER A 100 7.32 5.21 -6.30
C SER A 100 6.96 3.82 -5.72
N PRO A 101 5.75 3.26 -5.96
CA PRO A 101 5.43 1.87 -5.61
C PRO A 101 6.45 0.86 -6.10
N PHE A 102 6.85 0.94 -7.37
CA PHE A 102 7.80 0.00 -7.96
C PHE A 102 9.18 0.08 -7.28
N ILE A 103 9.74 1.28 -7.15
CA ILE A 103 11.07 1.49 -6.57
C ILE A 103 11.10 1.05 -5.12
N PHE A 104 10.11 1.44 -4.30
CA PHE A 104 10.08 1.07 -2.90
C PHE A 104 9.92 -0.44 -2.72
N ASN A 105 9.11 -1.09 -3.56
CA ASN A 105 8.96 -2.55 -3.48
C ASN A 105 10.27 -3.26 -3.84
N ALA A 106 10.93 -2.86 -4.93
CA ALA A 106 12.21 -3.42 -5.33
C ALA A 106 13.28 -3.25 -4.24
N LEU A 107 13.46 -2.04 -3.71
CA LEU A 107 14.43 -1.76 -2.66
C LEU A 107 14.07 -2.46 -1.36
N GLY A 108 12.80 -2.46 -0.98
CA GLY A 108 12.36 -3.07 0.26
C GLY A 108 12.55 -4.58 0.27
N PHE A 109 12.29 -5.28 -0.84
CA PHE A 109 12.54 -6.71 -0.91
C PHE A 109 14.02 -7.05 -1.02
N TRP A 110 14.76 -6.38 -1.92
CA TRP A 110 16.15 -6.74 -2.19
C TRP A 110 17.14 -6.22 -1.15
N VAL A 111 16.97 -5.00 -0.67
CA VAL A 111 17.92 -4.34 0.24
C VAL A 111 17.56 -4.58 1.70
N PHE A 112 16.27 -4.71 2.03
CA PHE A 112 15.84 -4.93 3.42
C PHE A 112 15.35 -6.36 3.64
N GLY A 113 14.43 -6.86 2.82
CA GLY A 113 13.79 -8.15 2.99
C GLY A 113 14.80 -9.29 3.00
N ILE A 114 15.60 -9.43 1.93
CA ILE A 114 16.58 -10.51 1.82
C ILE A 114 17.66 -10.45 2.92
N PRO A 115 18.33 -9.31 3.18
CA PRO A 115 19.37 -9.25 4.19
C PRO A 115 18.84 -9.46 5.61
N VAL A 116 17.69 -8.88 5.96
CA VAL A 116 17.08 -9.09 7.28
C VAL A 116 16.61 -10.53 7.44
N SER A 117 16.04 -11.14 6.39
CA SER A 117 15.66 -12.55 6.40
C SER A 117 16.86 -13.47 6.58
N ALA A 118 17.97 -13.21 5.88
CA ALA A 118 19.21 -13.97 6.03
C ALA A 118 19.83 -13.78 7.42
N ALA A 119 19.84 -12.55 7.95
CA ALA A 119 20.36 -12.26 9.28
C ALA A 119 19.55 -12.96 10.38
N LEU A 120 18.22 -12.98 10.28
CA LEU A 120 17.36 -13.67 11.24
C LEU A 120 17.39 -15.20 11.09
N ALA A 121 17.41 -15.71 9.85
CA ALA A 121 17.41 -17.14 9.59
C ALA A 121 18.73 -17.80 10.00
N PHE A 122 19.87 -17.22 9.63
CA PHE A 122 21.20 -17.80 9.83
C PHE A 122 21.95 -17.20 11.04
N GLY A 123 21.77 -15.91 11.32
CA GLY A 123 22.47 -15.24 12.42
C GLY A 123 21.82 -15.46 13.79
N ALA A 124 20.48 -15.55 13.84
CA ALA A 124 19.73 -15.82 15.08
C ALA A 124 19.23 -17.28 15.18
N ASP A 125 19.66 -18.15 14.26
CA ASP A 125 19.30 -19.58 14.18
C ASP A 125 17.78 -19.86 14.23
N MET A 126 16.98 -18.90 13.76
CA MET A 126 15.51 -19.00 13.75
C MET A 126 14.98 -19.80 12.55
N GLY A 127 15.88 -20.22 11.63
CA GLY A 127 15.56 -21.01 10.45
C GLY A 127 14.42 -20.40 9.63
N ALA A 128 13.41 -21.23 9.33
CA ALA A 128 12.24 -20.81 8.55
C ALA A 128 11.47 -19.63 9.18
N ARG A 129 11.35 -19.56 10.51
CA ARG A 129 10.64 -18.45 11.18
C ARG A 129 11.36 -17.13 10.99
N GLY A 130 12.70 -17.15 11.03
CA GLY A 130 13.53 -15.97 10.78
C GLY A 130 13.34 -15.41 9.38
N LEU A 131 13.20 -16.30 8.39
CA LEU A 131 12.94 -15.90 7.00
C LEU A 131 11.59 -15.17 6.85
N TRP A 132 10.54 -15.71 7.47
CA TRP A 132 9.21 -15.08 7.45
C TRP A 132 9.16 -13.74 8.18
N TRP A 133 9.84 -13.63 9.33
CA TRP A 133 9.94 -12.36 10.05
C TRP A 133 10.74 -11.30 9.28
N GLY A 134 11.82 -11.69 8.61
CA GLY A 134 12.59 -10.76 7.78
C GLY A 134 11.81 -10.26 6.57
N LEU A 135 11.04 -11.14 5.91
CA LEU A 135 10.14 -10.74 4.84
C LEU A 135 9.04 -9.79 5.36
N ALA A 136 8.44 -10.09 6.50
CA ALA A 136 7.44 -9.23 7.13
C ALA A 136 8.01 -7.84 7.47
N ALA A 137 9.23 -7.77 7.98
CA ALA A 137 9.92 -6.52 8.25
C ALA A 137 10.18 -5.71 6.96
N GLY A 138 10.59 -6.38 5.89
CA GLY A 138 10.76 -5.78 4.56
C GLY A 138 9.45 -5.17 4.03
N LEU A 139 8.34 -5.91 4.06
CA LEU A 139 7.03 -5.39 3.66
C LEU A 139 6.58 -4.24 4.56
N GLY A 140 6.80 -4.33 5.87
CA GLY A 140 6.48 -3.29 6.83
C GLY A 140 7.20 -1.98 6.48
N ALA A 141 8.50 -2.04 6.17
CA ALA A 141 9.27 -0.90 5.74
C ALA A 141 8.70 -0.27 4.44
N VAL A 142 8.38 -1.09 3.43
CA VAL A 142 7.78 -0.60 2.18
C VAL A 142 6.40 0.01 2.41
N ALA A 143 5.57 -0.60 3.24
CA ALA A 143 4.25 -0.09 3.59
C ALA A 143 4.36 1.30 4.24
N ILE A 144 5.29 1.48 5.17
CA ILE A 144 5.56 2.78 5.81
C ILE A 144 6.01 3.81 4.76
N LEU A 145 6.95 3.47 3.89
CA LEU A 145 7.45 4.36 2.85
C LEU A 145 6.35 4.82 1.88
N LEU A 146 5.49 3.90 1.45
CA LEU A 146 4.36 4.22 0.58
C LEU A 146 3.34 5.11 1.30
N PHE A 147 3.05 4.82 2.56
CA PHE A 147 2.11 5.64 3.33
C PHE A 147 2.63 7.06 3.55
N ILE A 148 3.94 7.21 3.80
CA ILE A 148 4.60 8.52 3.86
C ILE A 148 4.52 9.22 2.50
N ARG A 149 4.70 8.50 1.38
CA ARG A 149 4.59 9.07 0.04
C ARG A 149 3.16 9.53 -0.28
N VAL A 150 2.15 8.72 0.05
CA VAL A 150 0.73 9.07 -0.07
C VAL A 150 0.44 10.34 0.71
N ARG A 151 0.86 10.42 1.98
CA ARG A 151 0.64 11.61 2.81
C ARG A 151 1.33 12.85 2.23
N ARG A 152 2.57 12.73 1.75
CA ARG A 152 3.29 13.85 1.10
C ARG A 152 2.63 14.31 -0.19
N LEU A 153 2.17 13.37 -1.02
CA LEU A 153 1.46 13.66 -2.26
C LEU A 153 0.16 14.41 -1.97
N LEU A 154 -0.66 13.87 -1.06
CA LEU A 154 -1.94 14.47 -0.69
C LEU A 154 -1.77 15.81 0.03
N ALA A 155 -0.64 16.07 0.70
CA ALA A 155 -0.36 17.33 1.38
C ALA A 155 0.01 18.49 0.43
N ARG A 156 0.52 18.20 -0.78
CA ARG A 156 0.81 19.24 -1.77
C ARG A 156 -0.51 19.78 -2.34
N GLY A 157 -0.89 20.99 -1.97
CA GLY A 157 -1.98 21.70 -2.63
C GLY A 157 -1.61 21.89 -4.11
N VAL A 158 -2.52 21.58 -5.03
CA VAL A 158 -2.34 21.87 -6.45
C VAL A 158 -2.31 23.39 -6.59
N GLU A 159 -1.13 23.94 -6.79
CA GLU A 159 -0.96 25.36 -7.10
C GLU A 159 -1.56 25.57 -8.50
N ARG A 160 -2.61 26.41 -8.58
CA ARG A 160 -3.27 26.73 -9.85
C ARG A 160 -2.25 27.37 -10.79
N VAL A 161 -1.78 26.63 -11.80
CA VAL A 161 -1.26 27.28 -12.99
C VAL A 161 -2.48 27.72 -13.79
N VAL A 162 -2.92 28.95 -13.53
CA VAL A 162 -3.95 29.62 -14.34
C VAL A 162 -3.33 29.90 -15.71
N ILE A 163 -3.58 29.01 -16.67
CA ILE A 163 -3.07 29.14 -18.06
C ILE A 163 -3.92 30.13 -18.87
N ASP A 164 -5.17 30.33 -18.48
CA ASP A 164 -6.03 31.35 -19.10
C ASP A 164 -5.94 32.66 -18.34
N ASP A 165 -5.02 33.53 -18.77
CA ASP A 165 -5.17 34.97 -18.54
C ASP A 165 -6.07 35.52 -19.68
N PRO A 166 -7.36 35.80 -19.43
CA PRO A 166 -8.24 36.42 -20.43
C PRO A 166 -7.77 37.82 -20.87
N ALA A 167 -6.74 38.40 -20.23
CA ALA A 167 -6.10 39.62 -20.69
C ALA A 167 -5.23 39.39 -21.95
N ALA A 168 -4.57 38.24 -22.07
CA ALA A 168 -3.69 37.93 -23.21
C ALA A 168 -4.46 37.73 -24.52
N SER A 169 -5.68 37.18 -24.45
CA SER A 169 -6.56 36.99 -25.62
C SER A 169 -7.25 38.28 -26.08
N ARG A 170 -7.35 39.31 -25.22
CA ARG A 170 -7.88 40.64 -25.60
C ARG A 170 -6.84 41.52 -26.29
N ALA A 171 -5.55 41.36 -25.98
CA ALA A 171 -4.46 42.12 -26.62
C ALA A 171 -4.17 41.68 -28.07
N ALA A 172 -4.56 40.45 -28.45
CA ALA A 172 -4.30 39.89 -29.77
C ALA A 172 -5.40 40.17 -30.83
N ARG A 173 -6.45 40.94 -30.51
CA ARG A 173 -7.42 41.36 -31.54
C ARG A 173 -6.88 42.59 -32.28
N PRO A 174 -6.47 42.48 -33.56
CA PRO A 174 -6.16 43.66 -34.35
C PRO A 174 -7.41 44.53 -34.44
N ARG A 175 -7.27 45.81 -34.06
CA ARG A 175 -8.27 46.85 -34.33
C ARG A 175 -8.56 46.82 -35.83
N ARG A 176 -9.73 46.32 -36.22
CA ARG A 176 -10.27 46.54 -37.57
C ARG A 176 -10.46 48.05 -37.71
N VAL A 177 -9.56 48.68 -38.48
CA VAL A 177 -9.70 50.06 -38.93
C VAL A 177 -10.85 50.10 -39.93
N ALA A 178 -11.69 51.12 -39.76
CA ALA A 178 -12.89 51.41 -40.55
C ALA A 178 -12.59 51.66 -42.04
#